data_AF-A0A2U0T2A9-F1
#
_entry.id   AF-A0A2U0T2A9-F1
#
_cell.length_a   1.000
_cell.length_b   1.000
_cell.length_c   1.000
_cell.angle_alpha   90.00
_cell.angle_beta   90.00
_cell.angle_gamma   90.00
#
_symmetry.space_group_name_H-M   'P 1'
#
loop_
_entity.id
_entity.type
_entity.pdbx_description
1 polymer ?
#
loop_
_entity_poly.entity_id
_entity_poly.type
_entity_poly.pdbx_seq_one_letter_code
_entity_poly.pdbx_strand_id
1 'polypeptide(L)'
;MDSAGLTQRLLERHRHDAEDALQQVALAVLQQEGIRSDSVLRLERIAALAPPVAGVVTLAEWLAYVDWEGYDSALYVNIDAVAGLIADDLLLPEVAANLLQARDATVFEAQRPALATAALLFIERHIALFPG
;
A
#
# COMPACT_ATOMS: atom_id res chain seq x y z
N MET A 1 -11.73 24.33 15.43
CA MET A 1 -12.31 23.09 14.89
C MET A 1 -11.27 22.59 13.91
N ASP A 2 -10.40 21.70 14.35
CA ASP A 2 -9.39 21.14 13.45
C ASP A 2 -10.14 20.21 12.50
N SER A 3 -10.36 20.68 11.27
CA SER A 3 -10.79 19.79 10.19
C SER A 3 -9.60 18.91 9.83
N ALA A 4 -9.38 17.85 10.62
CA ALA A 4 -8.42 16.81 10.28
C ALA A 4 -8.71 16.33 8.85
N GLY A 5 -7.68 16.26 8.01
CA GLY A 5 -7.87 15.89 6.61
C GLY A 5 -8.47 14.49 6.45
N LEU A 6 -9.08 14.17 5.29
CA LEU A 6 -9.68 12.86 5.03
C LEU A 6 -8.75 11.71 5.41
N THR A 7 -7.49 11.76 5.00
CA THR A 7 -6.48 10.75 5.34
C THR A 7 -6.29 10.61 6.86
N GLN A 8 -6.16 11.73 7.58
CA GLN A 8 -5.99 11.71 9.04
C GLN A 8 -7.20 11.07 9.73
N ARG A 9 -8.41 11.39 9.28
CA ARG A 9 -9.64 10.78 9.83
C ARG A 9 -9.72 9.27 9.56
N LEU A 10 -9.22 8.81 8.42
CA LEU A 10 -9.14 7.37 8.11
C LEU A 10 -8.13 6.67 9.02
N LEU A 11 -6.93 7.24 9.19
CA LEU A 11 -5.92 6.69 10.10
C LEU A 11 -6.43 6.62 11.55
N GLU A 12 -7.08 7.67 12.05
CA GLU A 12 -7.64 7.70 13.40
C GLU A 12 -8.76 6.66 13.60
N ARG A 13 -9.64 6.52 12.60
CA ARG A 13 -10.77 5.58 12.64
C ARG A 13 -10.32 4.13 12.65
N HIS A 14 -9.28 3.82 11.87
CA HIS A 14 -8.78 2.46 11.65
C HIS A 14 -7.49 2.19 12.42
N ARG A 15 -7.20 2.95 13.48
CA ARG A 15 -5.94 2.84 14.26
C ARG A 15 -5.63 1.45 14.85
N HIS A 16 -6.63 0.57 14.95
CA HIS A 16 -6.45 -0.79 15.46
C HIS A 16 -6.41 -1.84 14.35
N ASP A 17 -6.56 -1.42 13.09
CA ASP A 17 -6.51 -2.26 11.90
C ASP A 17 -5.73 -1.53 10.80
N ALA A 18 -4.41 -1.74 10.82
CA ALA A 18 -3.51 -1.03 9.94
C ALA A 18 -3.70 -1.38 8.46
N GLU A 19 -4.13 -2.61 8.17
CA GLU A 19 -4.39 -3.05 6.81
C GLU A 19 -5.65 -2.42 6.26
N ASP A 20 -6.76 -2.41 7.02
CA ASP A 20 -7.97 -1.72 6.61
C ASP A 20 -7.72 -0.21 6.45
N ALA A 21 -6.97 0.42 7.37
CA ALA A 21 -6.57 1.82 7.24
C ALA A 21 -5.83 2.10 5.92
N LEU A 22 -4.86 1.25 5.57
CA LEU A 22 -4.10 1.34 4.32
C LEU A 22 -5.04 1.22 3.10
N GLN A 23 -5.94 0.24 3.11
CA GLN A 23 -6.91 0.04 2.02
C GLN A 23 -7.86 1.23 1.88
N GLN A 24 -8.36 1.80 2.97
CA GLN A 24 -9.25 2.96 2.92
C GLN A 24 -8.53 4.21 2.38
N VAL A 25 -7.27 4.44 2.76
CA VAL A 25 -6.48 5.56 2.24
C VAL A 25 -6.20 5.39 0.75
N ALA A 26 -5.79 4.19 0.31
CA ALA A 26 -5.58 3.90 -1.11
C ALA A 26 -6.88 4.07 -1.92
N LEU A 27 -8.01 3.61 -1.40
CA LEU A 27 -9.32 3.82 -2.02
C LEU A 27 -9.67 5.30 -2.14
N ALA A 28 -9.42 6.10 -1.11
CA ALA A 28 -9.66 7.54 -1.14
C ALA A 28 -8.82 8.25 -2.22
N VAL A 29 -7.54 7.87 -2.36
CA VAL A 29 -6.66 8.36 -3.44
C VAL A 29 -7.25 8.03 -4.80
N LEU A 30 -7.59 6.76 -5.04
CA LEU A 30 -8.15 6.30 -6.31
C LEU A 30 -9.45 7.02 -6.67
N GLN A 31 -10.31 7.28 -5.68
CA GLN A 31 -11.56 8.01 -5.88
C GLN A 31 -11.32 9.48 -6.22
N GLN A 32 -10.43 10.16 -5.49
CA GLN A 32 -10.09 11.56 -5.74
C GLN A 32 -9.50 11.75 -7.14
N GLU A 33 -8.62 10.84 -7.56
CA GLU A 33 -7.96 10.87 -8.87
C GLU A 33 -8.82 10.27 -9.98
N GLY A 34 -10.03 9.78 -9.67
CA GLY A 34 -10.94 9.16 -10.63
C GLY A 34 -10.36 7.92 -11.32
N ILE A 35 -9.52 7.16 -10.64
CA ILE A 35 -8.90 5.91 -11.12
C ILE A 35 -9.78 4.73 -10.71
N ARG A 36 -10.56 4.22 -11.67
CA ARG A 36 -11.51 3.11 -11.44
C ARG A 36 -10.84 1.75 -11.59
N SER A 37 -11.39 0.73 -10.93
CA SER A 37 -10.88 -0.65 -10.96
C SER A 37 -11.01 -1.30 -12.35
N ASP A 38 -11.99 -0.89 -13.14
CA ASP A 38 -12.25 -1.36 -14.51
C ASP A 38 -11.44 -0.61 -15.59
N SER A 39 -10.54 0.28 -15.19
CA SER A 39 -9.78 1.10 -16.14
C SER A 39 -8.65 0.32 -16.78
N VAL A 40 -8.63 0.27 -18.12
CA VAL A 40 -7.52 -0.31 -18.89
C VAL A 40 -6.18 0.40 -18.62
N LEU A 41 -6.21 1.69 -18.24
CA LEU A 41 -5.02 2.50 -17.95
C LEU A 41 -4.72 2.61 -16.45
N ARG A 42 -5.26 1.70 -15.63
CA ARG A 42 -5.19 1.81 -14.17
C ARG A 42 -3.75 1.88 -13.67
N LEU A 43 -2.89 0.98 -14.16
CA LEU A 43 -1.49 0.91 -13.74
C LEU A 43 -0.71 2.18 -14.13
N GLU A 44 -0.88 2.66 -15.36
CA GLU A 44 -0.22 3.87 -15.85
C GLU A 44 -0.68 5.11 -15.09
N ARG A 45 -1.97 5.18 -14.73
CA ARG A 45 -2.52 6.30 -13.97
C ARG A 45 -2.06 6.29 -12.52
N ILE A 46 -1.89 5.11 -11.91
CA ILE A 46 -1.29 4.98 -10.57
C ILE A 46 0.18 5.38 -10.61
N ALA A 47 0.93 4.93 -11.62
CA ALA A 47 2.33 5.31 -11.80
C ALA A 47 2.54 6.82 -12.05
N ALA A 48 1.51 7.52 -12.54
CA ALA A 48 1.54 8.97 -12.76
C ALA A 48 1.26 9.81 -11.49
N LEU A 49 0.89 9.18 -10.38
CA LEU A 49 0.70 9.87 -9.10
C LEU A 49 2.06 10.33 -8.51
N ALA A 50 2.02 11.19 -7.49
CA ALA A 50 3.22 11.53 -6.74
C ALA A 50 3.88 10.23 -6.21
N PRO A 51 5.22 10.06 -6.27
CA PRO A 51 5.85 8.77 -6.00
C PRO A 51 5.45 8.12 -4.66
N PRO A 52 5.37 8.85 -3.53
CA PRO A 52 4.89 8.27 -2.26
C PRO A 52 3.46 7.73 -2.34
N VAL A 53 2.59 8.43 -3.07
CA VAL A 53 1.18 8.06 -3.24
C VAL A 53 1.06 6.85 -4.17
N ALA A 54 1.78 6.86 -5.29
CA ALA A 54 1.83 5.73 -6.23
C ALA A 54 2.26 4.44 -5.51
N GLY A 55 3.35 4.52 -4.74
CA GLY A 55 3.86 3.39 -3.97
C GLY A 55 2.84 2.79 -3.01
N VAL A 56 2.21 3.64 -2.18
CA VAL A 56 1.18 3.20 -1.22
C VAL A 56 -0.01 2.56 -1.91
N VAL A 57 -0.49 3.14 -3.02
CA VAL A 57 -1.60 2.56 -3.79
C VAL A 57 -1.19 1.22 -4.40
N THR A 58 0.00 1.11 -5.00
CA THR A 58 0.50 -0.15 -5.56
C THR A 58 0.64 -1.24 -4.49
N LEU A 59 1.12 -0.91 -3.29
CA LEU A 59 1.18 -1.86 -2.18
C LEU A 59 -0.22 -2.32 -1.74
N ALA A 60 -1.15 -1.38 -1.58
CA ALA A 60 -2.52 -1.71 -1.19
C ALA A 60 -3.21 -2.62 -2.22
N GLU A 61 -3.04 -2.32 -3.52
CA GLU A 61 -3.55 -3.18 -4.60
C GLU A 61 -2.92 -4.57 -4.59
N TRP A 62 -1.60 -4.64 -4.38
CA TRP A 62 -0.90 -5.92 -4.31
C TRP A 62 -1.37 -6.77 -3.11
N LEU A 63 -1.55 -6.17 -1.93
CA LEU A 63 -2.08 -6.87 -0.76
C LEU A 63 -3.53 -7.34 -0.98
N ALA A 64 -4.38 -6.52 -1.60
CA ALA A 64 -5.73 -6.93 -1.97
C ALA A 64 -5.71 -8.10 -2.99
N TYR A 65 -4.73 -8.12 -3.88
CA TYR A 65 -4.53 -9.22 -4.83
C TYR A 65 -4.04 -10.50 -4.13
N VAL A 66 -3.14 -10.38 -3.13
CA VAL A 66 -2.74 -11.51 -2.27
C VAL A 66 -3.97 -12.14 -1.60
N ASP A 67 -4.88 -11.33 -1.06
CA ASP A 67 -6.10 -11.82 -0.41
C ASP A 67 -7.08 -12.49 -1.39
N TRP A 68 -7.11 -12.04 -2.64
CA TRP A 68 -8.04 -12.55 -3.65
C TRP A 68 -7.53 -13.79 -4.37
N GLU A 69 -6.28 -13.80 -4.82
CA GLU A 69 -5.69 -14.83 -5.68
C GLU A 69 -4.60 -15.67 -4.99
N GLY A 70 -4.20 -15.29 -3.78
CA GLY A 70 -3.17 -15.95 -2.98
C GLY A 70 -1.76 -15.38 -3.21
N TYR A 71 -0.91 -15.57 -2.20
CA TYR A 71 0.47 -15.08 -2.18
C TYR A 71 1.30 -15.57 -3.38
N ASP A 72 1.20 -16.87 -3.72
CA ASP A 72 1.98 -17.46 -4.82
C ASP A 72 1.67 -16.81 -6.18
N SER A 73 0.41 -16.45 -6.43
CA SER A 73 -0.02 -15.74 -7.63
C SER A 73 0.49 -14.30 -7.64
N ALA A 74 0.41 -13.62 -6.50
CA ALA A 74 0.81 -12.23 -6.34
C ALA A 74 2.31 -11.98 -6.56
N LEU A 75 3.16 -13.00 -6.36
CA LEU A 75 4.61 -12.91 -6.62
C LEU A 75 4.97 -12.60 -8.08
N TYR A 76 4.02 -12.69 -9.01
CA TYR A 76 4.24 -12.40 -10.44
C TYR A 76 3.61 -11.08 -10.90
N VAL A 77 3.02 -10.30 -9.98
CA VAL A 77 2.32 -9.05 -10.30
C VAL A 77 3.03 -7.88 -9.62
N ASN A 78 3.67 -7.02 -10.41
CA ASN A 78 4.35 -5.79 -9.96
C ASN A 78 5.35 -5.99 -8.79
N ILE A 79 5.88 -7.20 -8.63
CA ILE A 79 6.65 -7.59 -7.44
C ILE A 79 7.91 -6.74 -7.24
N ASP A 80 8.57 -6.31 -8.32
CA ASP A 80 9.76 -5.46 -8.25
C ASP A 80 9.43 -4.07 -7.69
N ALA A 81 8.29 -3.49 -8.09
CA ALA A 81 7.84 -2.20 -7.59
C ALA A 81 7.42 -2.28 -6.12
N VAL A 82 6.70 -3.35 -5.75
CA VAL A 82 6.30 -3.61 -4.36
C VAL A 82 7.53 -3.83 -3.48
N ALA A 83 8.47 -4.67 -3.92
CA ALA A 83 9.69 -4.94 -3.16
C ALA A 83 10.58 -3.70 -3.03
N GLY A 84 10.68 -2.86 -4.07
CA GLY A 84 11.41 -1.59 -4.02
C GLY A 84 10.85 -0.64 -2.96
N LEU A 85 9.53 -0.41 -2.97
CA LEU A 85 8.86 0.38 -1.93
C LEU A 85 9.13 -0.19 -0.53
N ILE A 86 8.97 -1.51 -0.35
CA ILE A 86 9.15 -2.17 0.95
C ILE A 86 10.58 -1.99 1.47
N ALA A 87 11.58 -2.18 0.61
CA ALA A 87 12.98 -2.08 0.98
C ALA A 87 13.39 -0.63 1.29
N ASP A 88 13.08 0.30 0.38
CA ASP A 88 13.70 1.61 0.36
C ASP A 88 12.88 2.67 1.12
N ASP A 89 11.55 2.64 0.99
CA ASP A 89 10.66 3.66 1.54
C ASP A 89 10.07 3.27 2.91
N LEU A 90 9.71 1.98 3.04
CA LEU A 90 9.21 1.41 4.29
C LEU A 90 10.33 0.90 5.20
N LEU A 91 11.56 0.83 4.69
CA LEU A 91 12.76 0.42 5.43
C LEU A 91 12.65 -1.01 6.00
N LEU A 92 12.05 -1.91 5.24
CA LEU A 92 11.85 -3.32 5.57
C LEU A 92 12.59 -4.25 4.58
N PRO A 93 13.92 -4.16 4.46
CA PRO A 93 14.68 -4.90 3.45
C PRO A 93 14.56 -6.42 3.59
N GLU A 94 14.34 -6.94 4.80
CA GLU A 94 14.14 -8.38 5.02
C GLU A 94 12.79 -8.88 4.46
N VAL A 95 11.74 -8.05 4.51
CA VAL A 95 10.44 -8.37 3.91
C VAL A 95 10.58 -8.39 2.39
N ALA A 96 11.25 -7.38 1.81
CA ALA A 96 11.54 -7.35 0.38
C ALA A 96 12.41 -8.53 -0.07
N ALA A 97 13.42 -8.91 0.72
CA ALA A 97 14.25 -10.08 0.45
C ALA A 97 13.43 -11.39 0.48
N ASN A 98 12.47 -11.51 1.41
CA ASN A 98 11.54 -12.64 1.39
C ASN A 98 10.73 -12.66 0.09
N LEU A 99 10.12 -11.54 -0.32
CA LEU A 99 9.34 -11.46 -1.56
C LEU A 99 10.14 -11.86 -2.82
N LEU A 100 11.38 -11.39 -2.93
CA LEU A 100 12.16 -11.60 -4.15
C LEU A 100 12.90 -12.94 -4.18
N GLN A 101 13.36 -13.45 -3.03
CA GLN A 101 14.29 -14.56 -2.95
C GLN A 101 13.69 -15.79 -2.27
N ALA A 102 13.33 -15.69 -0.99
CA ALA A 102 12.90 -16.84 -0.21
C ALA A 102 11.48 -17.29 -0.56
N ARG A 103 10.61 -16.35 -0.93
CA ARG A 103 9.21 -16.51 -1.35
C ARG A 103 8.42 -17.37 -0.36
N ASP A 104 8.71 -17.20 0.94
CA ASP A 104 8.07 -17.97 1.99
C ASP A 104 6.79 -17.25 2.43
N ALA A 105 5.65 -17.86 2.11
CA ALA A 105 4.33 -17.36 2.46
C ALA A 105 4.12 -17.26 3.98
N THR A 106 4.67 -18.20 4.75
CA THR A 106 4.53 -18.19 6.23
C THR A 106 5.29 -17.02 6.83
N VAL A 107 6.50 -16.75 6.32
CA VAL A 107 7.31 -15.60 6.73
C VAL A 107 6.61 -14.29 6.33
N PHE A 108 6.06 -14.24 5.12
CA PHE A 108 5.31 -13.08 4.66
C PHE A 108 4.10 -12.78 5.56
N GLU A 109 3.25 -13.77 5.83
CA GLU A 109 2.08 -13.59 6.69
C GLU A 109 2.46 -13.15 8.12
N ALA A 110 3.58 -13.67 8.66
CA ALA A 110 4.09 -13.23 9.95
C ALA A 110 4.57 -11.77 9.95
N GLN A 111 5.04 -11.26 8.81
CA GLN A 111 5.56 -9.89 8.65
C GLN A 111 4.48 -8.90 8.20
N ARG A 112 3.35 -9.39 7.68
CA ARG A 112 2.27 -8.59 7.09
C ARG A 112 1.72 -7.48 8.01
N PRO A 113 1.49 -7.71 9.32
CA PRO A 113 1.07 -6.63 10.21
C PRO A 113 2.12 -5.51 10.39
N ALA A 114 3.40 -5.87 10.42
CA ALA A 114 4.49 -4.91 10.51
C ALA A 114 4.64 -4.09 9.22
N LEU A 115 4.45 -4.73 8.07
CA LEU A 115 4.41 -4.08 6.76
C LEU A 115 3.28 -3.04 6.69
N ALA A 116 2.07 -3.41 7.10
CA ALA A 116 0.92 -2.49 7.13
C ALA A 116 1.18 -1.28 8.05
N THR A 117 1.76 -1.53 9.22
CA THR A 117 2.11 -0.46 10.19
C THR A 117 3.17 0.49 9.61
N ALA A 118 4.20 -0.04 8.95
CA ALA A 118 5.22 0.77 8.29
C ALA A 118 4.63 1.63 7.15
N ALA A 119 3.68 1.09 6.40
CA ALA A 119 2.95 1.83 5.37
C ALA A 119 2.15 3.01 5.97
N LEU A 120 1.48 2.82 7.11
CA LEU A 120 0.78 3.93 7.78
C LEU A 120 1.74 5.03 8.25
N LEU A 121 2.85 4.67 8.86
CA LEU A 121 3.89 5.64 9.26
C LEU A 121 4.48 6.36 8.05
N PHE A 122 4.60 5.69 6.91
CA PHE A 122 5.00 6.31 5.66
C PHE A 122 3.95 7.31 5.14
N ILE A 123 2.66 6.97 5.19
CA ILE A 123 1.55 7.88 4.86
C ILE A 123 1.58 9.11 5.78
N GLU A 124 1.71 8.93 7.09
CA GLU A 124 1.75 10.03 8.07
C GLU A 124 2.89 11.02 7.79
N ARG A 125 4.10 10.51 7.47
CA ARG A 125 5.25 11.34 7.09
C ARG A 125 5.00 12.16 5.82
N HIS A 126 4.15 11.67 4.92
CA HIS A 126 3.85 12.28 3.63
C HIS A 126 2.42 12.79 3.52
N ILE A 127 1.73 13.03 4.65
CA ILE A 127 0.27 13.22 4.70
C ILE A 127 -0.24 14.34 3.80
N ALA A 128 0.57 15.38 3.55
CA ALA A 128 0.24 16.49 2.66
C ALA A 128 0.09 16.09 1.18
N LEU A 129 0.59 14.92 0.78
CA LEU A 129 0.46 14.37 -0.58
C LEU A 129 -0.79 13.48 -0.74
N PHE A 130 -1.41 13.09 0.36
CA PHE A 130 -2.60 12.24 0.39
C PHE A 130 -3.88 13.09 0.47
N PRO A 131 -5.06 12.51 0.17
CA PRO A 131 -6.34 13.22 0.25
C PRO A 131 -6.54 13.98 1.57
N GLY A 132 -6.78 15.28 1.44
CA GLY A 132 -7.11 16.20 2.53
C GLY A 132 -8.57 16.16 2.94
#